data_AF-A0A0R1WDX8-F1
#
_entry.id   AF-A0A0R1WDX8-F1
#
_cell.length_a   1.000
_cell.length_b   1.000
_cell.length_c   1.000
_cell.angle_alpha   90.00
_cell.angle_beta   90.00
_cell.angle_gamma   90.00
#
_symmetry.space_group_name_H-M   'P 1'
#
loop_
_entity.id
_entity.type
_entity.pdbx_description
1 polymer ?
#
loop_
_entity_poly.entity_id
_entity_poly.type
_entity_poly.pdbx_seq_one_letter_code
_entity_poly.pdbx_strand_id
1 'polypeptide(L)' 'MVSEAQKRAKQKWDSNNKEKNRIYRYRSYARKFVRDLATDDDLRELQKMITERLGE' A
#
# COMPACT_ATOMS: atom_id res chain seq x y z
N MET A 1 4.42 -25.68 1.85
CA MET A 1 4.21 -25.35 0.42
C MET A 1 2.72 -25.11 0.22
N VAL A 2 2.31 -24.05 -0.48
CA VAL A 2 0.89 -23.73 -0.72
C VAL A 2 0.36 -24.67 -1.81
N SER A 3 -0.77 -25.33 -1.58
CA SER A 3 -1.36 -26.27 -2.56
C SER A 3 -1.90 -25.54 -3.79
N GLU A 4 -2.01 -26.22 -4.92
CA GLU A 4 -2.60 -25.65 -6.14
C GLU A 4 -4.04 -25.19 -5.93
N ALA A 5 -4.81 -25.89 -5.10
CA ALA A 5 -6.15 -25.48 -4.71
C ALA A 5 -6.14 -24.15 -3.92
N GLN A 6 -5.22 -23.99 -2.98
CA GLN A 6 -5.04 -22.75 -2.22
C GLN A 6 -4.59 -21.60 -3.14
N LYS A 7 -3.71 -21.86 -4.11
CA LYS A 7 -3.29 -20.85 -5.11
C LYS A 7 -4.48 -20.38 -5.94
N ARG A 8 -5.32 -21.29 -6.46
CA ARG A 8 -6.52 -20.94 -7.24
C ARG A 8 -7.54 -20.15 -6.42
N ALA A 9 -7.77 -20.56 -5.17
CA ALA A 9 -8.67 -19.85 -4.26
C ALA A 9 -8.19 -18.42 -3.99
N LYS A 10 -6.88 -18.25 -3.71
CA LYS A 10 -6.26 -16.94 -3.55
C LYS A 10 -6.40 -16.09 -4.80
N GLN A 11 -6.12 -16.65 -5.98
CA GLN A 11 -6.19 -15.94 -7.25
C GLN A 11 -7.62 -15.47 -7.58
N LYS A 12 -8.64 -16.28 -7.27
CA LYS A 12 -10.05 -15.91 -7.40
C LYS A 12 -10.42 -14.78 -6.45
N TRP A 13 -10.00 -14.87 -5.19
CA TRP A 13 -10.24 -13.81 -4.21
C TRP A 13 -9.53 -12.50 -4.60
N ASP A 14 -8.26 -12.58 -5.02
CA ASP A 14 -7.47 -11.44 -5.46
C ASP A 14 -8.08 -10.76 -6.69
N SER A 15 -8.66 -11.55 -7.61
CA SER A 15 -9.32 -11.03 -8.82
C SER A 15 -10.62 -10.28 -8.49
N ASN A 16 -11.35 -10.70 -7.46
CA ASN A 16 -12.56 -10.04 -7.00
C ASN A 16 -12.28 -8.82 -6.10
N ASN A 17 -11.07 -8.74 -5.51
CA ASN A 17 -10.67 -7.71 -4.55
C ASN A 17 -9.53 -6.83 -5.07
N LYS A 18 -9.39 -6.70 -6.40
CA LYS A 18 -8.26 -6.00 -7.04
C LYS A 18 -8.02 -4.61 -6.47
N GLU A 19 -9.07 -3.82 -6.27
CA GLU A 19 -8.99 -2.46 -5.74
C GLU A 19 -8.56 -2.43 -4.27
N LYS A 20 -9.18 -3.24 -3.43
CA LYS A 20 -8.81 -3.38 -2.01
C LYS A 20 -7.35 -3.81 -1.87
N ASN A 21 -6.92 -4.78 -2.69
CA ASN A 21 -5.53 -5.24 -2.75
C ASN A 21 -4.57 -4.17 -3.27
N ARG A 22 -5.03 -3.30 -4.18
CA ARG A 22 -4.26 -2.14 -4.66
C ARG A 22 -4.01 -1.18 -3.49
N ILE A 23 -5.06 -0.80 -2.75
CA ILE A 23 -4.95 0.09 -1.58
C ILE A 23 -4.00 -0.51 -0.53
N TYR A 24 -4.11 -1.80 -0.21
CA TYR A 24 -3.21 -2.44 0.76
C TYR A 24 -1.75 -2.41 0.33
N ARG A 25 -1.47 -2.65 -0.96
CA ARG A 25 -0.10 -2.56 -1.50
C ARG A 25 0.46 -1.16 -1.34
N TYR A 26 -0.27 -0.13 -1.79
CA TYR A 26 0.18 1.26 -1.64
C TYR A 26 0.35 1.67 -0.18
N ARG A 27 -0.57 1.29 0.71
CA ARG A 27 -0.40 1.53 2.16
C ARG A 27 0.85 0.88 2.72
N SER A 28 1.17 -0.34 2.30
CA SER A 28 2.37 -1.05 2.74
C SER A 28 3.64 -0.38 2.21
N TYR A 29 3.64 0.01 0.93
CA TYR A 29 4.76 0.70 0.31
C TYR A 29 4.99 2.08 0.92
N ALA A 30 3.92 2.86 1.15
CA ALA A 30 4.02 4.15 1.83
C ALA A 30 4.65 4.01 3.23
N ARG A 31 4.20 3.04 4.04
CA ARG A 31 4.80 2.78 5.36
C ARG A 31 6.28 2.42 5.26
N LYS A 32 6.65 1.54 4.33
CA LYS A 32 8.05 1.15 4.13
C LYS A 32 8.89 2.34 3.69
N PHE A 33 8.38 3.14 2.76
CA PHE A 33 9.07 4.31 2.24
C PHE A 33 9.34 5.32 3.35
N VAL A 34 8.30 5.77 4.05
CA VAL A 34 8.41 6.73 5.16
C VAL A 34 9.33 6.23 6.28
N ARG A 35 9.32 4.93 6.57
CA ARG A 35 10.12 4.37 7.68
C ARG A 35 11.58 4.11 7.33
N ASP A 36 11.84 3.58 6.13
CA ASP A 36 13.12 2.95 5.82
C ASP A 36 13.88 3.60 4.64
N LEU A 37 13.21 4.39 3.79
CA LEU A 37 13.78 4.83 2.51
C LEU A 37 13.79 6.36 2.31
N ALA A 38 12.81 7.06 2.87
CA ALA A 38 12.60 8.48 2.64
C ALA A 38 13.75 9.32 3.21
N THR A 39 14.14 10.36 2.47
CA THR A 39 15.01 11.42 2.95
C THR A 39 14.23 12.45 3.77
N ASP A 40 14.92 13.33 4.48
CA ASP A 40 14.29 14.43 5.22
C ASP A 40 13.40 15.31 4.33
N ASP A 41 13.82 15.57 3.09
CA ASP A 41 13.06 16.37 2.13
C ASP A 41 11.79 15.63 1.68
N ASP A 42 11.88 14.34 1.38
CA ASP A 42 10.72 13.50 1.05
C ASP A 42 9.70 13.51 2.19
N LEU A 43 10.16 13.41 3.43
CA LEU A 43 9.28 13.41 4.61
C LEU A 43 8.56 14.76 4.78
N ARG A 44 9.25 15.87 4.54
CA ARG A 44 8.66 17.22 4.59
C ARG A 44 7.63 17.42 3.48
N GLU A 45 7.91 16.96 2.27
CA GLU A 45 6.95 17.02 1.15
C GLU A 45 5.70 16.18 1.47
N LEU A 46 5.88 14.93 1.89
CA LEU A 46 4.78 14.05 2.26
C LEU A 46 3.94 14.61 3.40
N GLN A 47 4.58 15.23 4.41
CA GLN A 47 3.87 15.89 5.50
C GLN A 47 2.98 17.02 4.98
N LYS A 48 3.51 17.88 4.10
CA LYS A 48 2.74 18.97 3.48
C LYS A 48 1.52 18.43 2.74
N MET A 49 1.71 17.43 1.88
CA MET A 49 0.61 16.80 1.13
C MET A 49 -0.46 16.19 2.04
N ILE A 50 -0.05 15.55 3.15
CA ILE A 50 -0.99 14.98 4.14
C ILE A 50 -1.77 16.09 4.85
N THR A 51 -1.09 17.16 5.27
CA THR A 51 -1.73 18.30 5.93
C THR A 51 -2.75 18.97 5.02
N GLU A 52 -2.40 19.22 3.75
CA GLU A 52 -3.34 19.78 2.76
C GLU A 52 -4.57 18.88 2.59
N ARG A 53 -4.38 17.57 2.46
CA ARG A 53 -5.47 16.59 2.30
C ARG A 53 -6.39 16.46 3.52
N LEU A 54 -5.88 16.69 4.73
CA LEU A 54 -6.65 16.62 5.98
C LEU A 54 -7.32 17.94 6.37
N GLY A 55 -6.82 19.05 5.84
CA GLY A 55 -7.39 20.39 6.05
C GLY A 55 -8.50 20.76 5.06
N GLU A 56 -8.69 19.95 4.01
CA GLU A 56 -9.88 19.91 3.15
C GLU A 56 -10.95 18.96 3.71
#